data_AF-A0A2G1LS05-F1
#
_entry.id   AF-A0A2G1LS05-F1
#
_cell.length_a   1.000
_cell.length_b   1.000
_cell.length_c   1.000
_cell.angle_alpha   90.00
_cell.angle_beta   90.00
_cell.angle_gamma   90.00
#
_symmetry.space_group_name_H-M   'P 1'
#
loop_
_entity.id
_entity.type
_entity.pdbx_description
1 polymer ?
#
loop_
_entity_poly.entity_id
_entity_poly.type
_entity_poly.pdbx_seq_one_letter_code
_entity_poly.pdbx_strand_id
1 'polypeptide(L)' 'MPSMRFSWHPAKAESNLKKHGVSFAIATRAFTDPFALSDQDRIEGGERR' A
#
# COMPACT_ATOMS: atom_id res chain seq x y z
N MET A 1 19.02 -1.63 -9.26
CA MET A 1 17.58 -1.42 -9.01
C MET A 1 17.39 -1.05 -7.55
N PRO A 2 16.77 0.09 -7.21
CA PRO A 2 16.52 0.46 -5.82
C PRO A 2 15.61 -0.59 -5.16
N SER A 3 15.98 -1.08 -3.99
CA SER A 3 15.18 -2.03 -3.20
C SER A 3 14.19 -1.25 -2.34
N MET A 4 12.90 -1.31 -2.67
CA MET A 4 11.85 -0.68 -1.88
C MET A 4 11.59 -1.53 -0.62
N ARG A 5 11.97 -1.00 0.54
CA ARG A 5 11.83 -1.68 1.83
C ARG A 5 10.52 -1.28 2.49
N PHE A 6 9.66 -2.26 2.74
CA PHE A 6 8.43 -2.08 3.50
C PHE A 6 8.56 -2.68 4.90
N SER A 7 8.01 -1.99 5.89
CA SER A 7 7.94 -2.47 7.27
C SER A 7 6.61 -2.07 7.89
N TRP A 8 6.05 -2.95 8.72
CA TRP A 8 4.80 -2.72 9.43
C TRP A 8 4.81 -3.45 10.77
N HIS A 9 4.00 -2.96 11.71
CA HIS A 9 3.78 -3.64 12.98
C HIS A 9 2.99 -4.94 12.76
N PRO A 10 3.38 -6.07 13.40
CA PRO A 10 2.69 -7.35 13.27
C PRO A 10 1.19 -7.27 13.63
N ALA A 11 0.86 -6.60 14.74
CA ALA A 11 -0.54 -6.40 15.15
C ALA A 11 -1.38 -5.66 14.10
N LYS A 12 -0.77 -4.68 13.40
CA LYS A 12 -1.43 -3.98 12.30
C LYS A 12 -1.61 -4.89 11.08
N ALA A 13 -0.64 -5.74 10.78
CA ALA A 13 -0.74 -6.69 9.67
C ALA A 13 -1.89 -7.68 9.87
N GLU A 14 -2.03 -8.22 11.07
CA GLU A 14 -3.14 -9.12 11.41
C GLU A 14 -4.49 -8.42 11.33
N SER A 15 -4.59 -7.22 11.90
CA SER A 15 -5.82 -6.42 11.85
C SER A 15 -6.19 -6.06 10.40
N ASN A 16 -5.21 -5.63 9.60
CA ASN A 16 -5.42 -5.29 8.19
C ASN A 16 -5.86 -6.51 7.37
N LEU A 17 -5.24 -7.66 7.59
CA LEU A 17 -5.61 -8.90 6.92
C LEU A 17 -7.04 -9.31 7.25
N LYS A 18 -7.46 -9.21 8.51
CA LYS A 18 -8.85 -9.47 8.91
C LYS A 18 -9.84 -8.48 8.30
N LYS A 19 -9.47 -7.21 8.23
CA LYS A 19 -10.34 -6.12 7.75
C LYS A 19 -10.49 -6.10 6.22
N HIS A 20 -9.43 -6.40 5.49
CA HIS A 20 -9.34 -6.19 4.04
C HIS A 20 -9.10 -7.48 3.24
N GLY A 21 -8.84 -8.61 3.89
CA GLY A 21 -8.59 -9.89 3.21
C GLY A 21 -7.24 -9.97 2.47
N VAL A 22 -6.45 -8.91 2.48
CA VAL A 22 -5.14 -8.84 1.81
C VAL A 22 -4.04 -8.51 2.81
N SER A 23 -2.95 -9.27 2.76
CA SER A 23 -1.77 -9.03 3.59
C SER A 23 -0.90 -7.95 2.98
N PHE A 24 -0.16 -7.22 3.81
CA PHE A 24 0.78 -6.21 3.32
C PHE A 24 1.83 -6.80 2.37
N ALA A 25 2.32 -8.02 2.63
CA ALA A 25 3.29 -8.69 1.76
C ALA A 25 2.77 -8.99 0.34
N ILE A 26 1.45 -9.16 0.18
CA ILE A 26 0.83 -9.29 -1.14
C ILE A 26 0.58 -7.91 -1.74
N ALA A 27 0.09 -6.96 -0.95
CA ALA A 27 -0.18 -5.59 -1.39
C ALA A 27 1.07 -4.86 -1.90
N THR A 28 2.26 -5.15 -1.34
CA THR A 28 3.53 -4.55 -1.81
C THR A 28 3.84 -4.86 -3.27
N ARG A 29 3.30 -5.95 -3.82
CA ARG A 29 3.49 -6.31 -5.24
C ARG A 29 2.90 -5.27 -6.19
N ALA A 30 1.85 -4.56 -5.78
CA ALA A 30 1.26 -3.49 -6.59
C ALA A 30 2.26 -2.35 -6.85
N PHE A 31 3.18 -2.08 -5.91
CA PHE A 31 4.22 -1.05 -6.05
C PHE A 31 5.38 -1.48 -6.95
N THR A 32 5.46 -2.77 -7.30
CA THR A 32 6.47 -3.33 -8.19
C THR A 32 5.94 -3.64 -9.58
N ASP A 33 4.65 -3.40 -9.84
CA ASP A 33 4.02 -3.63 -11.13
C ASP A 33 4.46 -2.54 -12.14
N PRO A 34 5.11 -2.91 -13.26
CA PRO A 34 5.51 -1.95 -14.31
C PRO A 34 4.34 -1.23 -14.98
N PHE A 35 3.12 -1.76 -14.86
CA PHE A 35 1.89 -1.19 -15.42
C PHE A 35 0.99 -0.58 -14.35
N ALA A 36 1.50 -0.38 -13.13
CA ALA A 36 0.76 0.30 -12.07
C ALA A 36 0.36 1.71 -12.52
N LEU A 37 -0.95 1.97 -12.54
CA LEU A 37 -1.50 3.31 -12.72
C LEU A 37 -1.81 3.90 -11.34
N SER A 38 -1.25 5.07 -11.06
CA SER A 38 -1.61 5.88 -9.89
C SER A 38 -2.35 7.12 -10.37
N ASP A 39 -3.58 7.30 -9.89
CA ASP A 39 -4.39 8.48 -10.15
C ASP A 39 -4.79 9.16 -8.85
N GLN A 40 -4.87 10.48 -8.89
CA GLN A 40 -5.24 11.30 -7.75
C GLN A 40 -6.76 11.47 -7.69
N ASP A 41 -7.42 10.70 -6.84
CA ASP A 41 -8.88 10.75 -6.78
C ASP A 41 -9.39 12.01 -6.07
N ARG A 42 -8.67 12.53 -5.05
CA ARG A 42 -9.14 13.70 -4.28
C ARG A 42 -8.05 14.63 -3.76
N ILE A 43 -8.39 15.91 -3.65
CA ILE A 43 -7.62 16.91 -2.90
C ILE A 43 -8.40 17.24 -1.63
N GLU A 44 -7.79 17.02 -0.46
CA GLU A 44 -8.38 17.40 0.83
C GLU A 44 -7.45 18.35 1.59
N GLY A 45 -7.97 19.51 2.00
CA GLY A 45 -7.19 20.49 2.77
C GLY A 45 -5.98 21.07 2.02
N GLY A 46 -5.95 20.98 0.69
CA GLY A 46 -4.80 21.38 -0.14
C GLY A 46 -3.77 20.27 -0.37
N GLU A 47 -3.95 19.09 0.23
CA GLU A 47 -3.07 17.95 0.03
C GLU A 47 -3.68 16.90 -0.91
N ARG A 48 -2.79 16.36 -1.73
CA ARG A 48 -3.02 15.26 -2.66
C ARG A 48 -3.28 13.97 -1.84
N ARG A 49 -4.51 13.42 -1.87
CA ARG A 49 -4.89 12.13 -1.26
C ARG A 49 -5.08 10.99 -2.25
#